data_AF-A0A7S3I0R1-F1
#
_entry.id   AF-A0A7S3I0R1-F1
#
_cell.length_a   1.000
_cell.length_b   1.000
_cell.length_c   1.000
_cell.angle_alpha   90.00
_cell.angle_beta   90.00
_cell.angle_gamma   90.00
#
_symmetry.space_group_name_H-M   'P 1'
#
loop_
_entity.id
_entity.type
_entity.pdbx_description
1 polymer ?
#
loop_
_entity_poly.entity_id
_entity_poly.type
_entity_poly.pdbx_seq_one_letter_code
_entity_poly.pdbx_strand_id
1 'polypeptide(L)'
;MEAEWTTIKKVYTVEPRKLRILCLHGYNNTSDIMMYQMQNFINTMGDLCDFSFIEGIRNAKEAPIKYFVDRGIVPPYKSWMINKYIPYRNMPDGTQEVAISKTQANFENVIESIYFIIDYMNRQ
;
A
#
# COMPACT_ATOMS: atom_id res chain seq x y z
N MET A 1 -52.88 -23.20 38.69
CA MET A 1 -51.41 -23.24 38.59
C MET A 1 -51.05 -22.95 37.16
N GLU A 2 -50.72 -21.70 36.85
CA GLU A 2 -50.18 -21.31 35.56
C GLU A 2 -48.66 -21.48 35.61
N ALA A 3 -48.10 -22.19 34.64
CA ALA A 3 -46.66 -22.33 34.50
C ALA A 3 -46.13 -21.16 33.66
N GLU A 4 -45.33 -20.30 34.28
CA GLU A 4 -44.58 -19.24 33.58
C GLU A 4 -43.48 -19.86 32.71
N TRP A 5 -43.60 -19.68 31.40
CA TRP A 5 -42.54 -20.02 30.44
C TRP A 5 -41.59 -18.82 30.30
N THR A 6 -40.49 -18.83 31.07
CA THR A 6 -39.42 -17.83 30.92
C THR A 6 -38.62 -18.13 29.65
N THR A 7 -38.89 -17.36 28.59
CA THR A 7 -38.15 -17.49 27.33
C THR A 7 -36.79 -16.78 27.47
N ILE A 8 -35.73 -17.54 27.72
CA ILE A 8 -34.36 -17.02 27.71
C ILE A 8 -33.98 -16.68 26.27
N LYS A 9 -34.10 -15.40 25.88
CA LYS A 9 -33.54 -14.90 24.63
C LYS A 9 -32.01 -14.85 24.77
N LYS A 10 -31.30 -15.77 24.12
CA LYS A 10 -29.86 -15.61 23.86
C LYS A 10 -29.65 -14.34 23.04
N VAL A 11 -29.12 -13.30 23.67
CA VAL A 11 -28.66 -12.10 22.96
C VAL A 11 -27.27 -12.44 22.41
N TYR A 12 -27.17 -12.62 21.09
CA TYR A 12 -25.89 -12.73 20.43
C TYR A 12 -25.35 -11.32 20.23
N THR A 13 -24.34 -10.93 20.99
CA THR A 13 -23.58 -9.70 20.74
C THR A 13 -22.62 -9.99 19.58
N VAL A 14 -22.94 -9.45 18.39
CA VAL A 14 -21.97 -9.41 17.30
C VAL A 14 -21.03 -8.24 17.60
N GLU A 15 -19.81 -8.55 18.01
CA GLU A 15 -18.77 -7.54 18.15
C GLU A 15 -18.63 -6.77 16.83
N PRO A 16 -18.60 -5.42 16.85
CA PRO A 16 -18.40 -4.62 15.65
C PRO A 16 -17.10 -5.01 14.97
N ARG A 17 -17.15 -5.34 13.68
CA ARG A 17 -15.93 -5.60 12.91
C ARG A 17 -15.18 -4.29 12.68
N LYS A 18 -13.87 -4.31 12.89
CA LYS A 18 -12.98 -3.20 12.56
C LYS A 18 -12.99 -2.89 11.07
N LEU A 19 -12.73 -1.63 10.72
CA LEU A 19 -12.52 -1.19 9.35
C LEU A 19 -11.20 -1.76 8.82
N ARG A 20 -11.22 -2.46 7.68
CA ARG A 20 -10.00 -2.98 7.05
C ARG A 20 -9.37 -1.91 6.15
N ILE A 21 -8.10 -1.59 6.40
CA ILE A 21 -7.32 -0.61 5.62
C ILE A 21 -6.20 -1.34 4.90
N LEU A 22 -6.21 -1.29 3.57
CA LEU A 22 -5.13 -1.77 2.73
C LEU A 22 -4.11 -0.65 2.50
N CYS A 23 -2.85 -0.89 2.89
CA CYS A 23 -1.76 0.07 2.85
C CYS A 23 -0.81 -0.26 1.69
N LEU A 24 -0.72 0.66 0.71
CA LEU A 24 0.17 0.59 -0.44
C LEU A 24 1.33 1.57 -0.24
N HIS A 25 2.56 1.06 -0.14
CA HIS A 25 3.73 1.91 0.10
C HIS A 25 4.10 2.76 -1.14
N GLY A 26 4.88 3.81 -0.92
CA GLY A 26 5.37 4.68 -1.99
C GLY A 26 6.49 4.07 -2.85
N TYR A 27 7.03 4.85 -3.77
CA TYR A 27 8.19 4.44 -4.58
C TYR A 27 9.49 4.34 -3.75
N ASN A 28 10.37 3.39 -4.09
CA ASN A 28 11.65 3.15 -3.41
C ASN A 28 11.47 2.96 -1.88
N ASN A 29 10.52 2.09 -1.54
CA ASN A 29 10.01 1.88 -0.19
C ASN A 29 9.66 0.38 0.02
N THR A 30 9.28 -0.03 1.23
CA THR A 30 8.79 -1.39 1.55
C THR A 30 7.56 -1.32 2.44
N SER A 31 6.85 -2.44 2.63
CA SER A 31 5.74 -2.51 3.59
C SER A 31 6.18 -2.13 5.00
N ASP A 32 7.39 -2.53 5.39
CA ASP A 32 7.96 -2.27 6.73
C ASP A 32 8.26 -0.79 6.95
N ILE A 33 8.81 -0.11 5.93
CA ILE A 33 9.06 1.33 6.00
C ILE A 33 7.73 2.08 6.12
N MET A 34 6.70 1.70 5.34
CA MET A 34 5.39 2.31 5.45
C MET A 34 4.76 2.07 6.83
N MET A 35 4.86 0.84 7.36
CA MET A 35 4.37 0.50 8.70
C MET A 35 5.06 1.38 9.76
N TYR A 36 6.39 1.51 9.68
CA TYR A 36 7.16 2.40 10.54
C TYR A 36 6.71 3.87 10.42
N GLN A 37 6.52 4.38 9.20
CA GLN A 37 6.05 5.73 8.96
C GLN A 37 4.61 5.97 9.47
N MET A 38 3.77 4.94 9.46
CA MET A 38 2.37 5.00 9.88
C MET A 38 2.14 4.68 11.35
N GLN A 39 3.19 4.43 12.14
CA GLN A 39 3.07 3.95 13.52
C GLN A 39 2.12 4.81 14.39
N ASN A 40 2.19 6.15 14.27
CA ASN A 40 1.32 7.05 15.02
C ASN A 40 -0.16 6.89 14.63
N PHE A 41 -0.44 6.69 13.34
CA PHE A 41 -1.80 6.50 12.85
C PHE A 41 -2.35 5.14 13.28
N ILE A 42 -1.53 4.08 13.19
CA ILE A 42 -1.87 2.74 13.66
C ILE A 42 -2.19 2.77 15.16
N ASN A 43 -1.34 3.41 15.97
CA ASN A 43 -1.55 3.51 17.42
C ASN A 43 -2.82 4.29 17.77
N THR A 44 -3.19 5.28 16.96
CA THR A 44 -4.38 6.11 17.20
C THR A 44 -5.67 5.42 16.77
N MET A 45 -5.63 4.64 15.68
CA MET A 45 -6.83 4.08 15.04
C MET A 45 -6.94 2.56 15.20
N GLY A 46 -5.99 1.90 15.88
CA GLY A 46 -5.89 0.45 15.96
C GLY A 46 -7.09 -0.24 16.61
N ASP A 47 -7.83 0.47 17.46
CA ASP A 47 -9.09 -0.05 18.05
C ASP A 47 -10.24 -0.07 17.04
N LEU A 48 -10.18 0.81 16.02
CA LEU A 48 -11.23 0.96 15.00
C LEU A 48 -10.86 0.27 13.68
N CYS A 49 -9.57 0.09 13.41
CA CYS A 49 -9.05 -0.32 12.11
C CYS A 49 -8.09 -1.51 12.22
N ASP A 50 -8.19 -2.41 11.25
CA ASP A 50 -7.19 -3.44 10.96
C ASP A 50 -6.38 -3.03 9.72
N PHE A 51 -5.07 -2.94 9.87
CA PHE A 51 -4.16 -2.51 8.80
C PHE A 51 -3.49 -3.70 8.12
N SER A 52 -3.53 -3.73 6.79
CA SER A 52 -2.83 -4.73 5.96
C SER A 52 -1.82 -4.04 5.08
N PHE A 53 -0.54 -4.34 5.26
CA PHE A 53 0.54 -3.79 4.44
C PHE A 53 0.96 -4.82 3.40
N ILE A 54 1.02 -4.42 2.15
CA ILE A 54 1.45 -5.29 1.06
C ILE A 54 2.69 -4.75 0.36
N GLU A 55 3.51 -5.69 -0.10
CA GLU A 55 4.79 -5.39 -0.75
C GLU A 55 4.60 -5.26 -2.26
N GLY A 56 5.24 -4.25 -2.85
CA GLY A 56 5.27 -4.06 -4.29
C GLY A 56 5.99 -5.19 -5.01
N ILE A 57 5.49 -5.57 -6.19
CA ILE A 57 5.97 -6.74 -6.93
C ILE A 57 7.29 -6.51 -7.69
N ARG A 58 7.82 -5.28 -7.72
CA ARG A 58 9.00 -4.90 -8.50
C ARG A 58 10.03 -4.20 -7.65
N ASN A 59 11.31 -4.36 -8.00
CA ASN A 59 12.39 -3.61 -7.37
C ASN A 59 12.44 -2.19 -7.94
N ALA A 60 12.65 -1.19 -7.06
CA ALA A 60 12.99 0.16 -7.46
C ALA A 60 14.37 0.18 -8.14
N LYS A 61 14.58 1.15 -9.05
CA LYS A 61 15.85 1.29 -9.80
C LYS A 61 16.89 2.07 -9.02
N GLU A 62 16.46 3.06 -8.26
CA GLU A 62 17.29 3.95 -7.46
C GLU A 62 17.86 3.23 -6.25
N ALA A 63 18.98 3.75 -5.75
CA ALA A 63 19.59 3.23 -4.54
C ALA A 63 18.64 3.36 -3.33
N PRO A 64 18.69 2.41 -2.39
CA PRO A 64 17.94 2.50 -1.14
C PRO A 64 18.28 3.77 -0.36
N ILE A 65 17.27 4.34 0.31
CA ILE A 65 17.47 5.50 1.18
C ILE A 65 18.32 5.08 2.38
N LYS A 66 19.51 5.68 2.52
CA LYS A 66 20.51 5.34 3.56
C LYS A 66 19.93 5.27 4.97
N TYR A 67 19.05 6.22 5.32
CA TYR A 67 18.40 6.27 6.64
C TYR A 67 17.72 4.95 7.03
N PHE A 68 17.01 4.31 6.09
CA PHE A 68 16.30 3.05 6.38
C PHE A 68 17.25 1.84 6.36
N VAL A 69 18.29 1.87 5.53
CA VAL A 69 19.37 0.87 5.55
C VAL A 69 20.10 0.88 6.88
N ASP A 70 20.47 2.06 7.39
CA ASP A 70 21.16 2.23 8.68
C ASP A 70 20.29 1.73 9.85
N ARG A 71 18.97 1.68 9.67
CA ARG A 71 18.01 1.13 10.65
C ARG A 71 17.76 -0.37 10.48
N GLY A 72 18.49 -1.03 9.59
CA GLY A 72 18.40 -2.48 9.38
C GLY A 72 17.30 -2.92 8.40
N ILE A 73 16.64 -2.00 7.69
CA ILE A 73 15.67 -2.38 6.65
C ILE A 73 16.44 -2.65 5.35
N VAL A 74 16.59 -3.95 5.06
CA VAL A 74 17.46 -4.47 4.00
C VAL A 74 16.80 -4.32 2.63
N PRO A 75 17.52 -3.86 1.59
CA PRO A 75 17.04 -3.84 0.20
C PRO A 75 16.83 -5.25 -0.39
N PRO A 76 16.15 -5.39 -1.55
CA PRO A 76 15.71 -4.33 -2.46
C PRO A 76 14.41 -3.64 -2.03
N TYR A 77 14.38 -2.31 -2.15
CA TYR A 77 13.14 -1.54 -2.02
C TYR A 77 12.31 -1.68 -3.28
N LYS A 78 11.00 -1.47 -3.15
CA LYS A 78 10.02 -1.84 -4.15
C LYS A 78 9.34 -0.66 -4.81
N SER A 79 8.68 -0.98 -5.91
CA SER A 79 7.77 -0.11 -6.64
C SER A 79 6.56 -0.89 -7.14
N TRP A 80 5.44 -0.18 -7.29
CA TRP A 80 4.24 -0.70 -7.95
C TRP A 80 4.34 -0.63 -9.48
N MET A 81 5.19 0.22 -10.02
CA MET A 81 5.27 0.45 -11.45
C MET A 81 6.63 0.98 -11.87
N ILE A 82 6.93 0.81 -13.16
CA ILE A 82 8.20 1.23 -13.78
C ILE A 82 7.89 2.39 -14.71
N ASN A 83 8.63 3.49 -14.55
CA ASN A 83 8.59 4.63 -15.46
C ASN A 83 9.11 4.23 -16.85
N LYS A 84 8.32 4.52 -17.88
CA LYS A 84 8.64 4.36 -19.30
C LYS A 84 9.47 5.53 -19.85
N TYR A 85 9.18 6.75 -19.38
CA TYR A 85 9.71 7.97 -20.00
C TYR A 85 10.88 8.57 -19.22
N ILE A 86 11.93 8.95 -19.94
CA ILE A 86 13.03 9.76 -19.42
C ILE A 86 12.50 11.20 -19.32
N PRO A 87 12.57 11.89 -18.18
CA PRO A 87 11.94 13.20 -17.97
C PRO A 87 12.39 14.30 -18.95
N TYR A 88 13.42 14.02 -19.75
CA TYR A 88 14.00 14.91 -20.74
C TYR A 88 14.12 14.19 -22.07
N ARG A 89 13.69 14.86 -23.14
CA ARG A 89 14.01 14.50 -24.52
C ARG A 89 15.04 15.49 -25.05
N ASN A 90 16.15 14.97 -25.60
CA ASN A 90 17.09 15.80 -26.34
C ASN A 90 16.48 16.14 -27.71
N MET A 91 16.39 17.42 -28.01
CA MET A 91 15.92 17.93 -29.28
C MET A 91 17.08 18.00 -30.30
N PRO A 92 16.80 18.04 -31.62
CA PRO A 92 17.84 18.13 -32.64
C PRO A 92 18.75 19.36 -32.52
N ASP A 93 18.29 20.41 -31.85
CA ASP A 93 19.04 21.64 -31.58
C ASP A 93 19.88 21.59 -30.30
N GLY A 94 19.93 20.44 -29.61
CA GLY A 94 20.66 20.24 -28.37
C GLY A 94 19.94 20.75 -27.11
N THR A 95 18.75 21.33 -27.25
CA THR A 95 17.92 21.71 -26.09
C THR A 95 17.25 20.48 -25.47
N GLN A 96 16.88 20.60 -24.19
CA GLN A 96 16.12 19.57 -23.49
C GLN A 96 14.66 20.00 -23.36
N GLU A 97 13.76 19.19 -23.91
CA GLU A 97 12.33 19.32 -23.68
C GLU A 97 11.95 18.53 -22.43
N VAL A 98 11.37 19.21 -21.44
CA VAL A 98 10.77 18.54 -20.27
C VAL A 98 9.47 17.90 -20.75
N ALA A 99 9.35 16.59 -20.61
CA ALA A 99 8.11 15.90 -20.95
C ALA A 99 7.00 16.27 -19.95
N ILE A 100 6.19 17.28 -20.28
CA ILE A 100 5.04 17.67 -19.46
C ILE A 100 3.85 16.78 -19.84
N SER A 101 3.83 15.56 -19.32
CA SER A 101 2.57 14.84 -19.14
C SER A 101 2.44 14.47 -17.67
N LYS A 102 1.59 15.24 -16.97
CA LYS A 102 1.28 15.00 -15.55
C LYS A 102 0.23 13.88 -15.36
N THR A 103 -0.35 13.36 -16.45
CA THR A 103 -1.58 12.54 -16.38
C THR A 103 -1.66 11.37 -17.35
N GLN A 104 -0.81 11.27 -18.38
CA GLN A 104 -0.71 10.00 -19.12
C GLN A 104 0.28 9.09 -18.40
N ALA A 105 -0.25 7.98 -17.89
CA ALA A 105 0.47 6.92 -17.20
C ALA A 105 1.68 6.46 -18.01
N ASN A 106 2.84 7.04 -17.73
CA ASN A 106 4.14 6.66 -18.27
C ASN A 106 4.65 5.39 -17.58
N PHE A 107 3.79 4.39 -17.45
CA PHE A 107 4.04 3.23 -16.60
C PHE A 107 3.81 1.95 -17.37
N GLU A 108 4.83 1.10 -17.48
CA GLU A 108 4.77 -0.07 -18.36
C GLU A 108 4.00 -1.27 -17.79
N ASN A 109 3.53 -1.20 -16.53
CA ASN A 109 3.08 -2.40 -15.82
C ASN A 109 1.97 -2.15 -14.78
N VAL A 110 1.21 -1.07 -14.94
CA VAL A 110 0.17 -0.70 -13.95
C VAL A 110 -0.86 -1.82 -13.78
N ILE A 111 -1.25 -2.45 -14.90
CA ILE A 111 -2.27 -3.50 -14.92
C ILE A 111 -1.87 -4.71 -14.08
N GLU A 112 -0.60 -5.14 -14.13
CA GLU A 112 -0.13 -6.28 -13.32
C GLU A 112 -0.22 -5.99 -11.82
N SER A 113 0.16 -4.78 -11.40
CA SER A 113 0.06 -4.38 -10.00
C SER A 113 -1.39 -4.28 -9.53
N ILE A 114 -2.29 -3.82 -10.40
CA ILE A 114 -3.74 -3.83 -10.11
C ILE A 114 -4.23 -5.28 -9.91
N TYR A 115 -3.88 -6.21 -10.82
CA TYR A 115 -4.30 -7.60 -10.68
C TYR A 115 -3.71 -8.26 -9.44
N PHE A 116 -2.46 -7.98 -9.09
CA PHE A 116 -1.85 -8.44 -7.85
C PHE A 116 -2.62 -7.93 -6.62
N ILE A 117 -3.00 -6.64 -6.59
CA ILE A 117 -3.79 -6.07 -5.49
C ILE A 117 -5.16 -6.74 -5.39
N ILE A 118 -5.85 -6.94 -6.52
CA ILE A 118 -7.16 -7.60 -6.55
C ILE A 118 -7.05 -9.05 -6.06
N ASP A 119 -6.05 -9.79 -6.52
CA ASP A 119 -5.81 -11.16 -6.07
C ASP A 119 -5.50 -11.22 -4.57
N TYR A 120 -4.70 -10.30 -4.05
CA TYR A 120 -4.47 -10.17 -2.61
C TYR A 120 -5.78 -9.94 -1.85
N MET A 121 -6.59 -8.97 -2.30
CA MET A 121 -7.86 -8.62 -1.65
C MET A 121 -8.85 -9.79 -1.63
N ASN A 122 -8.88 -10.60 -2.68
CA ASN A 122 -9.76 -11.76 -2.79
C ASN A 122 -9.36 -12.93 -1.87
N ARG A 123 -8.14 -12.90 -1.29
CA ARG A 123 -7.62 -13.94 -0.37
C ARG A 123 -7.77 -13.58 1.11
N GLN A 124 -8.26 -12.38 1.45
CA GLN A 124 -8.41 -11.85 2.81
C GLN A 124 -9.75 -12.21 3.47
#